data_AF-A0A7X2MU02-F1
#
_entry.id   AF-A0A7X2MU02-F1
#
_cell.length_a   1.000
_cell.length_b   1.000
_cell.length_c   1.000
_cell.angle_alpha   90.00
_cell.angle_beta   90.00
_cell.angle_gamma   90.00
#
_symmetry.space_group_name_H-M   'P 1'
#
loop_
_entity.id
_entity.type
_entity.pdbx_description
1 polymer ?
#
loop_
_entity_poly.entity_id
_entity_poly.type
_entity_poly.pdbx_seq_one_letter_code
_entity_poly.pdbx_strand_id
1 'polypeptide(L)'
;MSDVNSHFSRRRFLQGTGALLLLSVSRIGLATKNHIVAVRIWPSSTYSRMTLESNVALKYKQFALSNPERLVIDIQGLHLNPVLKGVDKQVRVDDPFIKNARVG
;
A
#
# COMPACT_ATOMS: atom_id res chain seq x y z
N MET A 1 36.02 -46.33 -34.36
CA MET A 1 34.89 -46.01 -33.48
C MET A 1 35.46 -45.19 -32.33
N SER A 2 35.46 -43.87 -32.44
CA SER A 2 36.10 -42.96 -31.48
C SER A 2 35.04 -42.48 -30.49
N ASP A 3 35.23 -42.85 -29.22
CA ASP A 3 34.34 -42.55 -28.11
C ASP A 3 34.17 -41.04 -27.91
N VAL A 4 32.94 -40.55 -28.07
CA VAL A 4 32.55 -39.18 -27.73
C VAL A 4 32.43 -39.11 -26.21
N ASN A 5 33.52 -38.68 -25.57
CA ASN A 5 33.58 -38.57 -24.13
C ASN A 5 32.77 -37.35 -23.65
N SER A 6 31.48 -37.56 -23.46
CA SER A 6 30.51 -36.60 -22.95
C SER A 6 30.66 -36.44 -21.44
N HIS A 7 31.75 -35.80 -21.00
CA HIS A 7 31.87 -35.32 -19.63
C HIS A 7 31.14 -33.97 -19.48
N PHE A 8 29.84 -33.94 -19.76
CA PHE A 8 29.01 -32.94 -19.08
C PHE A 8 29.06 -33.29 -17.58
N SER A 9 29.96 -32.60 -16.89
CA SER A 9 30.30 -32.89 -15.50
C SER A 9 29.05 -32.82 -14.64
N ARG A 10 28.59 -33.95 -14.10
CA ARG A 10 27.44 -34.06 -13.17
C ARG A 10 27.51 -33.01 -12.05
N ARG A 11 28.73 -32.64 -11.64
CA ARG A 11 29.01 -31.55 -10.70
C ARG A 11 28.48 -30.20 -11.16
N ARG A 12 28.65 -29.86 -12.44
CA ARG A 12 28.18 -28.61 -13.05
C ARG A 12 26.67 -28.58 -13.17
N PHE A 13 26.03 -29.74 -13.36
CA PHE A 13 24.57 -29.88 -13.33
C PHE A 13 24.03 -29.66 -11.91
N LEU A 14 24.60 -30.35 -10.90
CA LEU A 14 24.22 -30.18 -9.49
C LEU A 14 24.44 -28.74 -8.99
N GLN A 15 25.54 -28.11 -9.39
CA GLN A 15 25.82 -26.70 -9.07
C GLN A 15 24.79 -25.76 -9.72
N GLY A 16 24.42 -26.01 -10.98
CA GLY A 16 23.41 -25.22 -11.69
C GLY A 16 22.03 -25.35 -11.05
N THR A 17 21.58 -26.57 -10.75
CA THR A 17 20.29 -26.82 -10.07
C THR A 17 20.28 -26.23 -8.66
N GLY A 18 21.37 -26.35 -7.91
CA GLY A 18 21.52 -25.73 -6.59
C GLY A 18 21.44 -24.21 -6.64
N ALA A 19 22.11 -23.57 -7.60
CA ALA A 19 22.03 -22.12 -7.80
C ALA A 19 20.60 -21.65 -8.17
N LEU A 20 19.90 -22.40 -9.03
CA LEU A 20 18.50 -22.14 -9.39
C LEU A 20 17.55 -22.29 -8.18
N LEU A 21 17.76 -23.30 -7.33
CA LEU A 21 16.99 -23.47 -6.09
C LEU A 21 17.27 -22.35 -5.08
N LEU A 22 18.50 -21.83 -5.01
CA LEU A 22 18.81 -20.69 -4.14
C LEU A 22 18.14 -19.40 -4.63
N LEU A 23 17.97 -19.24 -5.94
CA LEU A 23 17.24 -18.11 -6.53
C LEU A 23 15.71 -18.19 -6.28
N SER A 24 15.13 -19.39 -6.15
CA SER A 24 13.69 -19.53 -5.87
C SER A 24 13.28 -19.12 -4.45
N VAL A 25 14.23 -19.11 -3.51
CA VAL A 25 14.01 -18.67 -2.11
C VAL A 25 14.39 -17.19 -1.92
N SER A 26 15.06 -16.58 -2.90
CA SER A 26 15.42 -15.17 -2.83
C SER A 26 14.16 -14.30 -2.94
N ARG A 27 13.90 -13.49 -1.92
CA ARG A 27 12.76 -12.54 -1.88
C ARG A 27 13.00 -11.37 -2.82
N ILE A 28 13.05 -11.62 -4.13
CA ILE A 28 13.12 -10.56 -5.12
C ILE A 28 11.72 -9.94 -5.22
N GLY A 29 11.55 -8.71 -4.71
CA GLY A 29 10.43 -7.85 -5.13
C GLY A 29 9.36 -7.47 -4.12
N LEU A 30 9.54 -7.67 -2.81
CA LEU A 30 8.61 -7.10 -1.82
C LEU A 30 9.04 -5.68 -1.41
N ALA A 31 8.95 -4.74 -2.34
CA ALA A 31 8.95 -3.32 -1.97
C ALA A 31 7.66 -3.05 -1.17
N THR A 32 7.78 -2.81 0.13
CA THR A 32 6.65 -2.35 0.93
C THR A 32 6.21 -0.99 0.39
N LYS A 33 5.04 -0.93 -0.25
CA LYS A 33 4.49 0.33 -0.75
C LYS A 33 4.00 1.12 0.45
N ASN A 34 4.29 2.42 0.50
CA ASN A 34 3.69 3.31 1.49
C ASN A 34 2.20 3.47 1.14
N HIS A 35 1.32 2.98 2.00
CA HIS A 35 -0.11 3.02 1.75
C HIS A 35 -0.93 3.11 3.04
N ILE A 36 -2.21 3.45 2.88
CA ILE A 36 -3.19 3.40 3.96
C ILE A 36 -3.76 2.00 4.04
N VAL A 37 -3.67 1.42 5.24
CA VAL A 37 -4.16 0.07 5.55
C VAL A 37 -5.66 0.12 5.84
N ALA A 38 -6.11 1.14 6.57
CA ALA A 38 -7.51 1.28 6.95
C ALA A 38 -7.92 2.75 7.10
N VAL A 39 -9.21 2.99 6.87
CA VAL A 39 -9.89 4.25 7.20
C VAL A 39 -11.06 3.93 8.11
N ARG A 40 -11.27 4.77 9.14
CA ARG A 40 -12.39 4.64 10.08
C ARG A 40 -12.99 6.02 10.34
N ILE A 41 -14.31 6.09 10.42
CA ILE A 41 -15.07 7.31 10.71
C ILE A 41 -16.00 7.04 11.88
N TRP A 42 -15.94 7.91 12.89
CA TRP A 42 -16.78 7.87 14.08
C TRP A 42 -17.56 9.19 14.18
N PRO A 43 -18.81 9.22 13.72
CA PRO A 43 -19.65 10.40 13.89
C PRO A 43 -20.13 10.51 15.34
N SER A 44 -20.11 11.73 15.88
CA SER A 44 -20.73 12.08 17.15
C SER A 44 -21.26 13.51 17.06
N SER A 45 -22.24 13.85 17.91
CA SER A 45 -22.82 15.19 17.99
C SER A 45 -21.81 16.26 18.41
N THR A 46 -20.74 15.87 19.12
CA THR A 46 -19.72 16.81 19.62
C THR A 46 -18.50 16.94 18.71
N TYR A 47 -18.14 15.87 18.00
CA TYR A 47 -17.04 15.85 17.02
C TYR A 47 -17.15 14.60 16.14
N SER A 48 -16.75 14.70 14.87
CA SER A 48 -16.52 13.53 14.03
C SER A 48 -15.04 13.19 13.97
N ARG A 49 -14.68 11.94 14.23
CA ARG A 49 -13.28 11.47 14.18
C ARG A 49 -13.05 10.62 12.95
N MET A 50 -12.07 11.03 12.14
CA MET A 50 -11.54 10.24 11.05
C MET A 50 -10.14 9.73 11.41
N THR A 51 -9.88 8.45 11.21
CA THR A 51 -8.58 7.83 11.46
C THR A 51 -8.06 7.18 10.19
N LEU A 52 -6.85 7.56 9.80
CA LEU A 52 -6.10 6.99 8.68
C LEU A 52 -4.96 6.15 9.25
N GLU A 53 -5.03 4.84 9.07
CA GLU A 53 -4.01 3.91 9.54
C GLU A 53 -3.05 3.60 8.39
N SER A 54 -1.74 3.69 8.62
CA SER A 54 -0.72 3.44 7.61
C SER A 54 0.34 2.47 8.11
N ASN A 55 0.97 1.77 7.17
CA ASN A 55 2.13 0.91 7.44
C ASN A 55 3.42 1.72 7.70
N VAL A 56 3.39 3.04 7.49
CA VAL A 56 4.51 3.95 7.74
C VAL A 56 4.03 5.23 8.43
N ALA A 57 4.96 5.99 9.02
CA ALA A 57 4.62 7.29 9.59
C ALA A 57 4.20 8.28 8.49
N LEU A 58 3.02 8.89 8.63
CA LEU A 58 2.47 9.81 7.65
C LEU A 58 3.05 11.22 7.84
N LYS A 59 3.61 11.79 6.78
CA LYS A 59 3.93 13.22 6.70
C LYS A 59 2.78 13.93 5.99
N TYR A 60 2.11 14.85 6.67
CA TYR A 60 0.93 15.50 6.13
C TYR A 60 0.85 16.99 6.47
N LYS A 61 0.06 17.72 5.68
CA LYS A 61 -0.37 19.09 5.95
C LYS A 61 -1.88 19.13 6.02
N GLN A 62 -2.40 19.98 6.91
CA GLN A 62 -3.83 20.23 7.02
C GLN A 62 -4.13 21.70 6.81
N PHE A 63 -5.17 22.01 6.07
CA PHE A 63 -5.65 23.38 5.88
C PHE A 63 -7.14 23.40 5.52
N ALA A 64 -7.77 24.53 5.79
CA ALA A 64 -9.17 24.76 5.44
C ALA A 64 -9.27 25.57 4.15
N LEU A 65 -10.27 25.27 3.33
CA LEU A 65 -10.68 26.05 2.18
C LEU A 65 -12.12 26.52 2.38
N SER A 66 -12.41 27.74 1.96
CA SER A 66 -13.78 28.27 1.93
C SER A 66 -14.41 28.11 0.55
N ASN A 67 -15.73 28.25 0.48
CA ASN A 67 -16.53 28.24 -0.75
C ASN A 67 -16.37 26.96 -1.61
N PRO A 68 -16.86 25.78 -1.16
CA PRO A 68 -17.47 25.49 0.14
C PRO A 68 -16.41 25.20 1.22
N GLU A 69 -16.82 25.29 2.48
CA GLU A 69 -16.00 24.93 3.65
C GLU A 69 -15.53 23.47 3.54
N ARG A 70 -14.21 23.28 3.49
CA ARG A 70 -13.57 21.97 3.33
C ARG A 70 -12.30 21.91 4.15
N LEU A 71 -12.10 20.80 4.85
CA LEU A 71 -10.82 20.43 5.42
C LEU A 71 -10.05 19.56 4.42
N VAL A 72 -8.83 19.95 4.08
CA VAL A 72 -7.96 19.20 3.17
C VAL A 72 -6.77 18.66 3.96
N ILE A 73 -6.49 17.37 3.80
CA ILE A 73 -5.32 16.70 4.36
C ILE A 73 -4.45 16.23 3.19
N ASP A 74 -3.31 16.89 3.00
CA ASP A 74 -2.32 16.53 1.97
C ASP A 74 -1.28 15.59 2.59
N ILE A 75 -1.12 14.39 2.04
CA ILE A 75 -0.25 13.34 2.57
C ILE A 75 0.86 13.04 1.56
N GLN A 76 2.12 13.18 1.98
CA GLN A 76 3.27 13.02 1.11
C GLN A 76 3.70 11.56 0.98
N GLY A 77 4.17 11.20 -0.22
CA GLY A 77 4.84 9.91 -0.46
C GLY A 77 3.90 8.70 -0.30
N LEU A 78 2.60 8.92 -0.50
CA LEU A 78 1.57 7.90 -0.40
C LEU A 78 1.03 7.55 -1.78
N HIS A 79 0.81 6.26 -2.04
CA HIS A 79 0.11 5.82 -3.24
C HIS A 79 -1.37 5.60 -2.96
N LEU A 80 -2.22 6.17 -3.81
CA LEU A 80 -3.66 5.93 -3.83
C LEU A 80 -3.95 4.43 -4.00
N ASN A 81 -4.73 3.88 -3.08
CA ASN A 81 -5.14 2.48 -3.09
C ASN A 81 -6.68 2.36 -2.98
N PRO A 82 -7.24 1.14 -3.18
CA PRO A 82 -8.68 0.94 -3.11
C PRO A 82 -9.31 1.33 -1.76
N VAL A 83 -8.56 1.18 -0.66
CA VAL A 83 -9.02 1.55 0.69
C VAL A 83 -9.34 3.05 0.75
N LEU A 84 -8.45 3.90 0.28
CA LEU A 84 -8.69 5.34 0.21
C LEU A 84 -9.76 5.73 -0.81
N LYS A 85 -9.80 5.07 -1.97
CA LYS A 85 -10.83 5.34 -2.99
C LYS A 85 -12.25 5.05 -2.52
N GLY A 86 -12.43 4.18 -1.51
CA GLY A 86 -13.72 3.85 -0.93
C GLY A 86 -14.14 4.71 0.27
N VAL A 87 -13.41 5.79 0.58
CA VAL A 87 -13.68 6.60 1.78
C VAL A 87 -15.01 7.33 1.73
N ASP A 88 -15.47 7.69 0.53
CA ASP A 88 -16.76 8.36 0.30
C ASP A 88 -17.93 7.52 0.85
N LYS A 89 -17.84 6.19 0.69
CA LYS A 89 -18.83 5.22 1.18
C LYS A 89 -18.81 5.02 2.69
N GLN A 90 -17.72 5.41 3.36
CA GLN A 90 -17.62 5.28 4.83
C GLN A 90 -18.23 6.47 5.56
N VAL A 91 -18.43 7.60 4.87
CA VAL A 91 -19.09 8.77 5.44
C VAL A 91 -20.58 8.45 5.58
N ARG A 92 -21.08 8.52 6.80
CA ARG A 92 -22.50 8.28 7.07
C ARG A 92 -23.31 9.53 6.72
N VAL A 93 -24.53 9.31 6.24
CA VAL A 93 -25.46 10.39 5.87
C VAL A 93 -25.87 11.24 7.08
N ASP A 94 -25.81 10.66 8.28
CA ASP A 94 -26.14 11.32 9.56
C ASP A 94 -24.92 11.92 10.27
N ASP A 95 -23.74 11.99 9.64
CA ASP A 95 -22.58 12.65 10.22
C ASP A 95 -22.81 14.18 10.29
N PRO A 96 -22.77 14.80 11.49
CA PRO A 96 -23.09 16.22 11.63
C PRO A 96 -22.00 17.16 11.10
N PHE A 97 -20.77 16.69 10.88
CA PHE A 97 -19.63 17.50 10.48
C PHE A 97 -19.10 17.16 9.08
N ILE A 98 -19.15 15.89 8.67
CA ILE A 98 -18.57 15.41 7.41
C ILE A 98 -19.68 15.15 6.41
N LYS A 99 -19.88 16.08 5.47
CA LYS A 99 -20.89 15.91 4.40
C LYS A 99 -20.48 14.90 3.34
N ASN A 100 -19.21 14.93 2.93
CA ASN A 100 -18.61 13.97 2.00
C ASN A 100 -17.10 13.92 2.19
N ALA A 101 -16.48 12.85 1.70
CA ALA A 101 -15.04 12.69 1.64
C ALA A 101 -14.64 12.29 0.21
N ARG A 102 -13.53 12.84 -0.28
CA ARG A 102 -12.98 12.56 -1.61
C ARG A 102 -11.48 12.41 -1.49
N VAL A 103 -10.89 11.58 -2.34
CA VAL A 103 -9.43 11.39 -2.44
C VAL A 103 -9.02 11.49 -3.89
N GLY A 104 -7.84 12.07 -4.16
CA GLY A 104 -7.27 12.28 -5.47
C GLY A 104 -5.76 12.41 -5.41
#